data_AF-A0A524PN76-F1
#
_entry.id   AF-A0A524PN76-F1
#
_cell.length_a   1.000
_cell.length_b   1.000
_cell.length_c   1.000
_cell.angle_alpha   90.00
_cell.angle_beta   90.00
_cell.angle_gamma   90.00
#
_symmetry.space_group_name_H-M   'P 1'
#
loop_
_entity.id
_entity.type
_entity.pdbx_description
1 polymer ?
#
loop_
_entity_poly.entity_id
_entity_poly.type
_entity_poly.pdbx_seq_one_letter_code
_entity_poly.pdbx_strand_id
1 'polypeptide(L)'
;MQKTKMSAVMVYEMLYIGIIGIGMGIAVALPTIIYGFYHPVRLSGEIAKMMEDYGFEPVMAFKWIDTYFLWQSVVVAIMVLLSVIYPVRKIMKLKEINALRA
;
A
#
# COMPACT_ATOMS: atom_id res chain seq x y z
N MET A 1 16.49 -2.56 -29.41
CA MET A 1 17.15 -2.82 -28.11
C MET A 1 17.02 -4.30 -27.78
N GLN A 2 18.02 -4.95 -27.18
CA GLN A 2 17.84 -6.33 -26.70
C GLN A 2 16.66 -6.36 -25.73
N LYS A 3 15.70 -7.29 -25.95
CA LYS A 3 14.48 -7.46 -25.13
C LYS A 3 14.79 -7.51 -23.63
N THR A 4 15.92 -8.10 -23.27
CA THR A 4 16.42 -8.21 -21.90
C THR A 4 16.72 -6.85 -21.26
N LYS A 5 17.30 -5.89 -22.01
CA LYS A 5 17.56 -4.53 -21.51
C LYS A 5 16.26 -3.76 -21.29
N MET A 6 15.29 -3.91 -22.21
CA MET A 6 13.97 -3.27 -22.08
C MET A 6 13.19 -3.81 -20.88
N SER A 7 13.18 -5.14 -20.70
CA SER A 7 12.56 -5.76 -19.52
C SER A 7 13.22 -5.31 -18.22
N ALA A 8 14.56 -5.23 -18.18
CA ALA A 8 15.27 -4.80 -16.98
C ALA A 8 14.94 -3.35 -16.58
N VAL A 9 14.92 -2.42 -17.54
CA VAL A 9 14.58 -1.01 -17.27
C VAL A 9 13.16 -0.88 -16.71
N MET A 10 12.19 -1.56 -17.32
CA MET A 10 10.80 -1.59 -16.84
C MET A 10 10.67 -2.13 -15.40
N VAL A 11 11.43 -3.19 -15.08
CA VAL A 11 11.46 -3.75 -13.72
C VAL A 11 12.00 -2.74 -12.71
N TYR A 12 13.11 -2.06 -13.06
CA TYR A 12 13.66 -1.02 -12.20
C TYR A 12 12.68 0.13 -11.99
N GLU A 13 12.06 0.61 -13.06
CA GLU A 13 11.08 1.70 -12.99
C GLU A 13 9.90 1.36 -12.07
N MET A 14 9.31 0.17 -12.22
CA MET A 14 8.23 -0.27 -11.34
C MET A 14 8.66 -0.48 -9.89
N LEU A 15 9.87 -0.99 -9.66
CA LEU A 15 10.41 -1.11 -8.30
C LEU A 15 10.61 0.27 -7.66
N TYR A 16 11.15 1.25 -8.40
CA TYR A 16 11.30 2.61 -7.93
C TYR A 16 9.96 3.25 -7.58
N ILE A 17 8.96 3.14 -8.46
CA ILE A 17 7.60 3.64 -8.22
C ILE A 17 6.99 2.95 -6.99
N GLY A 18 7.18 1.64 -6.86
CA GLY A 18 6.68 0.87 -5.73
C GLY A 18 7.30 1.28 -4.39
N ILE A 19 8.62 1.46 -4.35
CA ILE A 19 9.33 1.92 -3.14
C ILE A 19 8.89 3.33 -2.75
N ILE A 20 8.79 4.24 -3.73
CA ILE A 20 8.32 5.61 -3.51
C ILE A 20 6.88 5.60 -3.00
N GLY A 21 6.01 4.78 -3.60
CA GLY A 21 4.61 4.65 -3.19
C GLY A 21 4.46 4.14 -1.75
N ILE A 22 5.24 3.12 -1.36
CA ILE A 22 5.27 2.62 0.03
C ILE A 22 5.78 3.71 0.97
N GLY A 23 6.87 4.39 0.61
CA GLY A 23 7.44 5.48 1.40
C GLY A 23 6.46 6.64 1.62
N MET A 24 5.79 7.10 0.55
CA MET A 24 4.76 8.14 0.63
C MET A 24 3.55 7.68 1.44
N GLY A 25 3.12 6.42 1.27
CA GLY A 25 2.04 5.83 2.06
C GLY A 25 2.33 5.86 3.55
N ILE A 26 3.55 5.46 3.95
CA ILE A 26 4.01 5.53 5.34
C ILE A 26 4.07 6.99 5.82
N ALA A 27 4.64 7.88 5.01
CA ALA A 27 4.79 9.30 5.35
C ALA A 27 3.44 10.01 5.59
N VAL A 28 2.38 9.61 4.88
CA VAL A 28 1.01 10.13 5.08
C VAL A 28 0.29 9.39 6.21
N ALA A 29 0.49 8.08 6.34
CA ALA A 29 -0.15 7.28 7.37
C ALA A 29 0.32 7.67 8.79
N LEU A 30 1.61 7.91 8.99
CA LEU A 30 2.18 8.28 10.30
C LEU A 30 1.50 9.50 10.93
N PRO A 31 1.45 10.69 10.31
CA PRO A 31 0.79 11.85 10.90
C PRO A 31 -0.71 11.62 11.09
N THR A 32 -1.35 10.86 10.20
CA THR A 32 -2.78 10.53 10.31
C THR A 32 -3.06 9.65 11.55
N ILE A 33 -2.22 8.64 11.79
CA ILE A 33 -2.33 7.75 12.96
C ILE A 33 -2.05 8.52 14.25
N ILE A 34 -1.00 9.34 14.27
CA ILE A 34 -0.65 10.16 15.43
C ILE A 34 -1.80 11.12 15.76
N TYR A 35 -2.35 11.80 14.76
CA TYR A 35 -3.49 12.69 14.96
C TYR A 35 -4.71 11.95 15.50
N GLY A 36 -5.09 10.81 14.90
CA GLY A 36 -6.23 9.99 15.34
C GLY A 36 -6.02 9.27 16.68
N PHE A 37 -4.77 9.13 17.14
CA PHE A 37 -4.45 8.61 18.47
C PHE A 37 -4.67 9.68 19.54
N TYR A 38 -4.17 10.90 19.33
CA TYR A 38 -4.32 12.00 20.29
C TYR A 38 -5.70 12.68 20.26
N HIS A 39 -6.38 12.65 19.11
CA HIS A 39 -7.76 13.12 18.96
C HIS A 39 -8.67 11.95 18.59
N PRO A 40 -8.97 11.05 19.55
CA PRO A 40 -9.81 9.91 19.27
C PRO A 40 -11.24 10.36 18.94
N VAL A 41 -11.88 9.62 18.03
CA VAL A 41 -13.25 9.92 17.62
C VAL A 41 -14.17 9.52 18.77
N ARG A 42 -14.81 10.51 19.41
CA ARG A 42 -15.84 10.26 20.41
C ARG A 42 -17.12 9.87 19.69
N LEU A 43 -17.59 8.66 19.95
CA LEU A 43 -18.88 8.19 19.46
C LEU A 43 -19.96 8.89 20.29
N SER A 44 -20.95 9.51 19.64
CA SER A 44 -22.06 10.20 20.29
C SER A 44 -23.40 9.63 19.87
N GLY A 45 -24.43 9.76 20.72
CA GLY A 45 -25.79 9.33 20.43
C GLY A 45 -26.08 7.89 20.84
N GLU A 46 -26.92 7.21 20.08
CA GLU A 46 -27.40 5.85 20.40
C GLU A 46 -26.28 4.80 20.41
N ILE A 47 -25.28 4.97 19.54
CA ILE A 47 -24.09 4.12 19.45
C ILE A 47 -23.21 4.25 20.70
N ALA A 48 -23.17 5.43 21.32
CA ALA A 48 -22.40 5.66 22.54
C ALA A 48 -23.02 4.94 23.74
N LYS A 49 -24.35 5.06 23.90
CA LYS A 49 -25.10 4.34 24.94
C LYS A 49 -24.96 2.83 24.78
N MET A 50 -25.05 2.33 23.55
CA MET A 50 -24.82 0.93 23.28
C MET A 50 -23.41 0.51 23.73
N MET A 51 -22.34 1.25 23.37
CA MET A 51 -20.99 0.90 23.83
C MET A 51 -20.86 0.92 25.36
N GLU A 52 -21.46 1.90 26.04
CA GLU A 52 -21.48 1.98 27.51
C GLU A 52 -22.23 0.80 28.14
N ASP A 53 -23.38 0.39 27.58
CA ASP A 53 -24.17 -0.75 28.04
C ASP A 53 -23.40 -2.08 27.89
N TYR A 54 -22.54 -2.18 26.87
CA TYR A 54 -21.61 -3.30 26.69
C TYR A 54 -20.33 -3.18 27.54
N GLY A 55 -20.19 -2.13 28.35
CA GLY A 55 -19.04 -1.91 29.24
C GLY A 55 -17.79 -1.32 28.57
N PHE A 56 -17.92 -0.77 27.35
CA PHE A 56 -16.83 -0.11 26.63
C PHE A 56 -16.94 1.41 26.72
N GLU A 57 -15.81 2.10 26.81
CA GLU A 57 -15.79 3.55 26.64
C GLU A 57 -16.13 3.90 25.18
N PRO A 58 -17.03 4.89 24.92
CA PRO A 58 -17.47 5.27 23.58
C PRO A 58 -16.42 6.13 22.85
N VAL A 59 -15.18 5.67 22.87
CA VAL A 59 -14.01 6.36 22.31
C VAL A 59 -13.33 5.42 21.32
N MET A 60 -13.37 5.80 20.04
CA MET A 60 -12.67 5.08 18.98
C MET A 60 -11.31 5.75 18.75
N ALA A 61 -10.32 5.30 19.52
CA ALA A 61 -8.92 5.68 19.33
C ALA A 61 -8.27 4.83 18.24
N PHE A 62 -7.40 5.43 17.44
CA PHE A 62 -6.59 4.66 16.50
C PHE A 62 -5.58 3.82 17.27
N LYS A 63 -5.25 2.62 16.77
CA LYS A 63 -4.20 1.81 17.39
C LYS A 63 -2.84 2.47 17.14
N TRP A 64 -2.00 2.54 18.17
CA TRP A 64 -0.64 3.05 18.02
C TRP A 64 0.19 2.17 17.06
N ILE A 65 1.29 2.75 16.56
CA ILE A 65 2.23 2.08 15.67
C ILE A 65 2.78 0.85 16.40
N ASP A 66 2.45 -0.32 15.85
CA ASP A 66 2.80 -1.64 16.38
C ASP A 66 3.15 -2.55 15.19
N THR A 67 3.49 -3.80 15.47
CA THR A 67 3.83 -4.87 14.52
C THR A 67 2.84 -4.98 13.35
N TYR A 68 1.56 -4.66 13.56
CA TYR A 68 0.54 -4.64 12.51
C TYR A 68 0.88 -3.67 11.37
N PHE A 69 1.42 -2.49 11.69
CA PHE A 69 1.80 -1.48 10.71
C PHE A 69 2.95 -1.96 9.81
N LEU A 70 3.94 -2.63 10.40
CA LEU A 70 5.02 -3.28 9.66
C LEU A 70 4.49 -4.35 8.71
N TRP A 71 3.54 -5.16 9.18
CA TRP A 71 2.96 -6.22 8.37
C TRP A 71 2.16 -5.70 7.19
N GLN A 72 1.44 -4.60 7.36
CA GLN A 72 0.75 -3.94 6.25
C GLN A 72 1.73 -3.43 5.19
N SER A 73 2.88 -2.90 5.59
CA SER A 73 3.93 -2.45 4.65
C SER A 73 4.52 -3.63 3.85
N VAL A 74 4.73 -4.78 4.51
CA VAL A 74 5.21 -5.99 3.83
C VAL A 74 4.18 -6.55 2.85
N VAL A 75 2.90 -6.57 3.21
CA VAL A 75 1.83 -7.00 2.29
C VAL A 75 1.84 -6.14 1.03
N VAL A 76 1.95 -4.82 1.15
CA VAL A 76 2.03 -3.92 -0.02
C VAL A 76 3.29 -4.19 -0.84
N ALA A 77 4.45 -4.42 -0.20
CA ALA A 77 5.67 -4.78 -0.90
C ALA A 77 5.53 -6.08 -1.72
N ILE A 78 4.84 -7.09 -1.19
CA ILE A 78 4.53 -8.32 -1.92
C ILE A 78 3.61 -8.03 -3.11
N MET A 79 2.60 -7.18 -2.96
CA MET A 79 1.71 -6.79 -4.07
C MET A 79 2.47 -6.10 -5.20
N VAL A 80 3.40 -5.20 -4.87
CA VAL A 80 4.28 -4.54 -5.85
C VAL A 80 5.15 -5.57 -6.58
N LEU A 81 5.75 -6.52 -5.86
CA LEU A 81 6.56 -7.57 -6.49
C LEU A 81 5.72 -8.44 -7.44
N LEU A 82 4.49 -8.78 -7.04
CA LEU A 82 3.57 -9.55 -7.89
C LEU A 82 3.14 -8.76 -9.13
N SER A 83 2.93 -7.45 -9.03
CA SER A 83 2.51 -6.62 -10.17
C SER A 83 3.57 -6.54 -11.27
N VAL A 84 4.85 -6.59 -10.90
CA VAL A 84 6.00 -6.60 -11.84
C VAL A 84 6.03 -7.86 -12.72
N ILE A 85 5.48 -8.99 -12.25
CA ILE A 85 5.51 -10.26 -12.99
C ILE A 85 4.75 -10.18 -14.31
N TYR A 86 3.63 -9.45 -14.35
CA TYR A 86 2.78 -9.32 -15.53
C TYR A 86 3.48 -8.64 -16.74
N PRO A 87 4.00 -7.40 -16.62
CA PRO A 87 4.66 -6.73 -17.73
C PRO A 87 5.96 -7.42 -18.15
N VAL A 88 6.72 -8.01 -17.21
CA VAL A 88 7.91 -8.81 -17.56
C VAL A 88 7.54 -9.97 -18.47
N ARG A 89 6.49 -10.73 -18.13
CA ARG A 89 6.01 -11.82 -18.99
C ARG A 89 5.51 -11.31 -20.35
N LYS A 90 4.90 -10.12 -20.39
CA LYS A 90 4.40 -9.52 -21.63
C LYS A 90 5.52 -9.08 -22.56
N ILE A 91 6.58 -8.44 -22.05
CA ILE A 91 7.74 -8.00 -22.84
C ILE A 91 8.50 -9.22 -23.41
N MET A 92 8.69 -10.27 -22.60
CA MET A 92 9.38 -11.48 -23.07
C MET A 92 8.61 -12.22 -24.17
N LYS A 93 7.27 -12.15 -24.15
CA LYS A 93 6.41 -12.78 -25.18
C LYS A 93 6.19 -11.90 -26.43
N LEU A 94 6.69 -10.67 -26.46
CA LEU A 94 6.53 -9.78 -27.62
C LEU A 94 7.40 -10.26 -28.80
N LYS A 95 6.78 -10.57 -29.95
CA LYS A 95 7.50 -10.84 -31.21
C LYS A 95 7.96 -9.51 -31.81
N GLU A 96 9.25 -9.35 -32.15
CA GLU A 96 9.82 -8.08 -32.65
C GLU A 96 9.06 -7.52 -33.86
N ILE A 97 8.50 -8.40 -34.70
CA ILE A 97 7.78 -8.04 -35.94
C ILE A 97 6.51 -7.22 -35.67
N ASN A 98 5.83 -7.45 -34.54
CA ASN A 98 4.63 -6.68 -34.20
C ASN A 98 4.96 -5.31 -33.58
N ALA A 99 6.16 -5.16 -33.00
CA ALA A 99 6.59 -3.89 -32.40
C ALA A 99 7.05 -2.85 -33.44
N LEU A 100 7.50 -3.30 -34.61
CA LEU A 100 7.90 -2.44 -35.73
C LEU A 100 6.74 -2.11 -36.69
N ARG A 101 5.58 -2.75 -36.52
CA ARG A 101 4.37 -2.55 -37.35
C ARG A 101 3.32 -1.63 -36.72
N ALA A 102 3.59 -1.12 -35.51
CA ALA A 102 2.75 -0.19 -34.78
C ALA A 102 3.32 1.24 -34.84
#